data_AF-A0A1D6QAC1-F1
#
_entry.id   AF-A0A1D6QAC1-F1
#
_cell.length_a   1.000
_cell.length_b   1.000
_cell.length_c   1.000
_cell.angle_alpha   90.00
_cell.angle_beta   90.00
_cell.angle_gamma   90.00
#
_symmetry.space_group_name_H-M   'P 1'
#
loop_
_entity.id
_entity.type
_entity.pdbx_description
1 polymer ?
#
loop_
_entity_poly.entity_id
_entity_poly.type
_entity_poly.pdbx_seq_one_letter_code
_entity_poly.pdbx_strand_id
1 'polypeptide(L)'
;MIKRGTVKEQLAVDSVSRKMAGLCPLMPEEVGLLLQAVGYPPTTIIFLAGSETFGGQRMLIPLRAMFANLVDRTSLCSQRELFDLVGPEDPRTPDLPQPPPPKSEKQLIEEWRRAGPRPRPLPPPPARPFYAHEKEGWYGWIGENDTEPDASLIEFRRQAHQLLWDALDYFVSVEADAFFPGFHNDGSGWPDYSSLVMGHRLYQTPSGITYRPDRKIIAALFEDVNDHRYHPPRNWTIAAREHLNRSANVEGVVSSAMLSRPVSFLAHPLPECSCSTSKSPAVEPVKDSNGRFLFGGEEECAGWMARSPAMASARNNEPQIEDYEDNLPEEGSSSDMQESDRSDSNKSSEQDEEMDLDD
;
A
#
# COMPACT_ATOMS: atom_id res chain seq x y z
N MET A 1 9.95 -15.15 9.36
CA MET A 1 10.48 -13.78 9.39
C MET A 1 12.01 -13.73 9.37
N ILE A 2 12.73 -14.65 10.03
CA ILE A 2 14.20 -14.63 10.09
C ILE A 2 14.79 -15.33 8.84
N LYS A 3 14.24 -16.48 8.41
CA LYS A 3 14.70 -17.15 7.18
C LYS A 3 14.50 -16.27 5.94
N ARG A 4 13.38 -15.53 5.91
CA ARG A 4 13.06 -14.56 4.85
C ARG A 4 13.81 -13.22 4.98
N GLY A 5 14.66 -13.04 5.99
CA GLY A 5 15.46 -11.83 6.19
C GLY A 5 14.67 -10.56 6.53
N THR A 6 13.37 -10.71 6.85
CA THR A 6 12.45 -9.60 7.14
C THR A 6 12.70 -8.99 8.51
N VAL A 7 13.13 -9.79 9.48
CA VAL A 7 13.52 -9.33 10.82
C VAL A 7 15.03 -9.51 10.97
N LYS A 8 15.75 -8.40 11.02
CA LYS A 8 17.22 -8.34 11.24
C LYS A 8 17.60 -7.89 12.66
N GLU A 9 16.63 -7.43 13.45
CA GLU A 9 16.83 -6.83 14.77
C GLU A 9 16.70 -7.85 15.92
N GLN A 10 17.12 -7.45 17.12
CA GLN A 10 16.91 -8.22 18.35
C GLN A 10 15.42 -8.34 18.66
N LEU A 11 14.98 -9.49 19.16
CA LEU A 11 13.56 -9.81 19.48
C LEU A 11 12.96 -8.94 20.60
N ALA A 12 13.76 -8.07 21.24
CA ALA A 12 13.33 -7.10 22.22
C ALA A 12 13.37 -5.69 21.59
N VAL A 13 12.20 -5.11 21.37
CA VAL A 13 12.04 -3.79 20.77
C VAL A 13 11.23 -2.92 21.73
N ASP A 14 11.76 -1.75 22.07
CA ASP A 14 11.00 -0.71 22.78
C ASP A 14 10.07 0.01 21.80
N SER A 15 8.80 -0.39 21.82
CA SER A 15 7.76 0.16 20.94
C SER A 15 7.45 1.63 21.22
N VAL A 16 7.55 2.06 22.48
CA VAL A 16 7.24 3.44 22.88
C VAL A 16 8.29 4.37 22.32
N SER A 17 9.57 4.06 22.55
CA SER A 17 10.68 4.87 22.02
C SER A 17 10.67 4.94 20.49
N ARG A 18 10.37 3.83 19.79
CA ARG A 18 10.26 3.82 18.32
C ARG A 18 9.08 4.64 17.82
N LYS A 19 7.94 4.58 18.50
CA LYS A 19 6.77 5.38 18.14
C LYS A 19 7.04 6.87 18.31
N MET A 20 7.64 7.27 19.42
CA MET A 20 8.04 8.66 19.67
C MET A 20 9.12 9.15 18.69
N ALA A 21 9.99 8.26 18.23
CA ALA A 21 10.92 8.54 17.14
C ALA A 21 10.26 8.58 15.74
N GLY A 22 8.95 8.37 15.64
CA GLY A 22 8.20 8.38 14.38
C GLY A 22 8.55 7.22 13.46
N LEU A 23 9.06 6.11 14.00
CA LEU A 23 9.47 4.93 13.23
C LEU A 23 8.33 3.91 13.07
N CYS A 24 7.22 4.08 13.78
CA CYS A 24 6.06 3.21 13.69
C CYS A 24 5.04 3.73 12.65
N PRO A 25 4.25 2.84 12.02
CA PRO A 25 3.07 3.23 11.25
C PRO A 25 1.99 3.82 12.15
N LEU A 26 1.13 4.65 11.57
CA LEU A 26 -0.07 5.16 12.22
C LEU A 26 -1.11 4.05 12.30
N MET A 27 -1.78 3.96 13.46
CA MET A 27 -2.88 3.01 13.64
C MET A 27 -4.14 3.52 12.91
N PRO A 28 -5.02 2.63 12.40
CA PRO A 28 -6.27 3.05 11.77
C PRO A 28 -7.13 3.95 12.67
N GLU A 29 -7.12 3.71 13.98
CA GLU A 29 -7.74 4.58 15.00
C GLU A 29 -7.17 6.00 14.98
N GLU A 30 -5.83 6.14 14.96
CA GLU A 30 -5.15 7.44 14.94
C GLU A 30 -5.46 8.20 13.64
N VAL A 31 -5.44 7.50 12.50
CA VAL A 31 -5.81 8.05 11.20
C VAL A 31 -7.25 8.57 11.23
N GLY A 32 -8.19 7.79 11.77
CA GLY A 32 -9.59 8.21 11.84
C GLY A 32 -9.80 9.47 12.68
N LEU A 33 -9.15 9.56 13.84
CA LEU A 33 -9.21 10.75 14.71
C LEU A 33 -8.60 11.99 14.04
N LEU A 34 -7.51 11.81 13.30
CA LEU A 34 -6.86 12.86 12.52
C LEU A 34 -7.76 13.37 11.38
N LEU A 35 -8.42 12.48 10.65
CA LEU A 35 -9.37 12.86 9.59
C LEU A 35 -10.58 13.62 10.16
N GLN A 36 -11.12 13.18 11.30
CA GLN A 36 -12.16 13.93 12.02
C GLN A 36 -11.68 15.32 12.46
N ALA A 37 -10.43 15.44 12.92
CA ALA A 37 -9.87 16.72 13.34
C ALA A 37 -9.77 17.73 12.18
N VAL A 38 -9.42 17.26 10.98
CA VAL A 38 -9.43 18.08 9.76
C VAL A 38 -10.85 18.50 9.38
N GLY A 39 -11.84 17.63 9.61
CA GLY A 39 -13.25 17.93 9.41
C GLY A 39 -13.94 17.04 8.37
N TYR A 40 -13.37 15.89 8.02
CA TYR A 40 -14.06 14.92 7.17
C TYR A 40 -15.31 14.38 7.89
N PRO A 41 -16.49 14.40 7.25
CA PRO A 41 -17.71 13.89 7.87
C PRO A 41 -17.68 12.35 7.98
N PRO A 42 -18.43 11.75 8.91
CA PRO A 42 -18.55 10.28 9.04
C PRO A 42 -19.07 9.56 7.79
N THR A 43 -19.72 10.31 6.88
CA THR A 43 -20.22 9.80 5.59
C THR A 43 -19.14 9.73 4.50
N THR A 44 -17.91 10.19 4.79
CA THR A 44 -16.78 10.14 3.85
C THR A 44 -16.51 8.69 3.45
N ILE A 45 -16.36 8.46 2.15
CA ILE A 45 -15.96 7.15 1.61
C ILE A 45 -14.45 7.04 1.77
N ILE A 46 -13.99 6.03 2.51
CA ILE A 46 -12.57 5.79 2.74
C ILE A 46 -12.21 4.47 2.06
N PHE A 47 -11.35 4.57 1.05
CA PHE A 47 -10.73 3.40 0.45
C PHE A 47 -9.49 2.98 1.25
N LEU A 48 -9.47 1.73 1.71
CA LEU A 48 -8.34 1.14 2.42
C LEU A 48 -7.38 0.49 1.42
N ALA A 49 -6.31 1.22 1.10
CA ALA A 49 -5.20 0.72 0.31
C ALA A 49 -4.17 -0.01 1.19
N GLY A 50 -3.74 -1.18 0.74
CA GLY A 50 -2.68 -1.98 1.35
C GLY A 50 -3.10 -3.41 1.68
N SER A 51 -2.09 -4.23 1.97
CA SER A 51 -2.27 -5.61 2.41
C SER A 51 -2.99 -5.71 3.75
N GLU A 52 -3.39 -6.93 4.12
CA GLU A 52 -4.00 -7.24 5.41
C GLU A 52 -3.25 -6.57 6.58
N THR A 53 -3.96 -5.68 7.28
CA THR A 53 -3.40 -4.92 8.41
C THR A 53 -2.95 -5.88 9.50
N PHE A 54 -1.80 -5.63 10.14
CA PHE A 54 -1.36 -6.44 11.27
C PHE A 54 -2.43 -6.46 12.37
N GLY A 55 -2.95 -7.65 12.70
CA GLY A 55 -4.08 -7.83 13.61
C GLY A 55 -5.45 -7.93 12.92
N GLY A 56 -5.53 -7.82 11.61
CA GLY A 56 -6.73 -8.06 10.81
C GLY A 56 -7.87 -7.07 11.10
N GLN A 57 -9.10 -7.53 10.86
CA GLN A 57 -10.33 -6.73 10.94
C GLN A 57 -10.54 -6.06 12.31
N ARG A 58 -10.00 -6.61 13.40
CA ARG A 58 -10.15 -6.01 14.75
C ARG A 58 -9.53 -4.61 14.85
N MET A 59 -8.45 -4.35 14.10
CA MET A 59 -7.77 -3.06 14.13
C MET A 59 -8.52 -1.98 13.34
N LEU A 60 -9.43 -2.39 12.45
CA LEU A 60 -10.28 -1.50 11.67
C LEU A 60 -11.58 -1.11 12.39
N ILE A 61 -11.93 -1.78 13.51
CA ILE A 61 -13.16 -1.51 14.25
C ILE A 61 -13.30 -0.03 14.64
N PRO A 62 -12.29 0.63 15.23
CA PRO A 62 -12.41 2.05 15.59
C PRO A 62 -12.61 2.95 14.36
N LEU A 63 -11.93 2.64 13.25
CA LEU A 63 -12.05 3.41 12.02
C LEU A 63 -13.44 3.26 11.39
N ARG A 64 -13.99 2.04 11.37
CA ARG A 64 -15.38 1.76 10.94
C ARG A 64 -16.43 2.42 11.84
N ALA A 65 -16.14 2.57 13.12
CA ALA A 65 -17.04 3.27 14.04
C ALA A 65 -17.07 4.79 13.75
N MET A 66 -15.95 5.37 13.29
CA MET A 66 -15.85 6.79 12.94
C MET A 66 -16.36 7.11 11.53
N PHE A 67 -16.18 6.19 10.59
CA PHE A 67 -16.59 6.33 9.18
C PHE A 67 -17.32 5.06 8.75
N ALA A 68 -18.60 5.17 8.37
CA ALA A 68 -19.39 3.99 8.02
C ALA A 68 -19.02 3.42 6.64
N ASN A 69 -18.57 4.29 5.72
CA ASN A 69 -18.32 3.96 4.33
C ASN A 69 -16.85 3.57 4.10
N LEU A 70 -16.39 2.52 4.79
CA LEU A 70 -15.08 1.94 4.54
C LEU A 70 -15.19 0.91 3.41
N VAL A 71 -14.47 1.17 2.32
CA VAL A 71 -14.40 0.32 1.14
C VAL A 71 -12.97 -0.19 0.96
N ASP A 72 -12.85 -1.38 0.39
CA ASP A 72 -11.58 -1.99 0.00
C ASP A 72 -11.70 -2.64 -1.39
N ARG A 73 -10.61 -3.24 -1.86
CA ARG A 73 -10.55 -3.95 -3.15
C ARG A 73 -11.66 -5.00 -3.33
N THR A 74 -12.13 -5.64 -2.25
CA THR A 74 -13.17 -6.68 -2.31
C THR A 74 -14.56 -6.09 -2.52
N SER A 75 -14.75 -4.84 -2.09
CA SER A 75 -15.98 -4.08 -2.34
C SER A 75 -15.98 -3.32 -3.66
N LEU A 76 -14.80 -3.02 -4.23
CA LEU A 76 -14.68 -2.29 -5.50
C LEU A 76 -14.90 -3.17 -6.72
N CYS A 77 -14.40 -4.40 -6.70
CA CYS A 77 -14.49 -5.31 -7.83
C CYS A 77 -15.60 -6.33 -7.60
N SER A 78 -16.43 -6.56 -8.61
CA SER A 78 -17.32 -7.73 -8.61
C SER A 78 -16.50 -9.03 -8.62
N GLN A 79 -17.11 -10.12 -8.15
CA GLN A 79 -16.49 -11.45 -8.17
C GLN A 79 -15.96 -11.81 -9.57
N ARG A 80 -16.66 -11.36 -10.63
CA ARG A 80 -16.31 -11.60 -12.02
C ARG A 80 -15.12 -10.78 -12.48
N GLU A 81 -15.09 -9.48 -12.20
CA GLU A 81 -13.94 -8.62 -12.53
C GLU A 81 -12.66 -9.08 -11.81
N LEU A 82 -12.79 -9.51 -10.55
CA LEU A 82 -11.66 -10.05 -9.80
C LEU A 82 -11.15 -11.36 -10.41
N PHE A 83 -12.07 -12.24 -10.84
CA PHE A 83 -11.71 -13.47 -11.56
C PHE A 83 -11.02 -13.17 -12.89
N ASP A 84 -11.53 -12.20 -13.66
CA ASP A 84 -10.95 -11.80 -14.94
C ASP A 84 -9.56 -11.16 -14.76
N LEU A 85 -9.34 -10.42 -13.66
CA LEU A 85 -8.04 -9.82 -13.33
C LEU A 85 -6.99 -10.86 -12.91
N VAL A 86 -7.37 -11.83 -12.09
CA VAL A 86 -6.46 -12.90 -11.63
C VAL A 86 -6.22 -13.92 -12.73
N GLY A 87 -7.23 -14.16 -13.57
CA GLY A 87 -7.23 -15.20 -14.58
C GLY A 87 -7.66 -16.56 -14.02
N PRO A 88 -7.76 -17.58 -14.90
CA PRO A 88 -8.13 -18.91 -14.50
C PRO A 88 -7.07 -19.51 -13.59
N GLU A 89 -7.49 -20.02 -12.44
CA GLU A 89 -6.59 -20.69 -11.51
C GLU A 89 -7.02 -22.12 -11.22
N ASP A 90 -6.04 -23.00 -10.95
CA ASP A 90 -6.35 -24.38 -10.57
C ASP A 90 -7.23 -24.43 -9.31
N PRO A 91 -8.24 -25.31 -9.28
CA PRO A 91 -9.13 -25.46 -8.14
C PRO A 91 -8.34 -25.72 -6.87
N ARG A 92 -8.66 -24.95 -5.82
CA ARG A 92 -8.08 -25.17 -4.49
C ARG A 92 -8.53 -26.54 -3.98
N THR A 93 -7.59 -27.37 -3.50
CA THR A 93 -7.96 -28.35 -2.48
C THR A 93 -8.40 -27.55 -1.25
N PRO A 94 -9.62 -27.71 -0.73
CA PRO A 94 -10.04 -26.98 0.45
C PRO A 94 -9.08 -27.30 1.59
N ASP A 95 -8.46 -26.26 2.16
CA ASP A 95 -7.73 -26.36 3.43
C ASP A 95 -8.75 -26.63 4.53
N LEU A 96 -9.18 -27.89 4.63
CA LEU A 96 -9.98 -28.34 5.74
C LEU A 96 -9.17 -28.12 7.01
N PRO A 97 -9.74 -27.48 8.05
CA PRO A 97 -9.06 -27.32 9.32
C PRO A 97 -8.59 -28.68 9.80
N GLN A 98 -7.29 -28.95 9.72
CA GLN A 98 -6.75 -30.18 10.27
C GLN A 98 -6.85 -30.05 11.79
N PRO A 99 -7.48 -31.00 12.48
CA PRO A 99 -7.46 -31.01 13.93
C PRO A 99 -6.00 -31.06 14.38
N PRO A 100 -5.64 -30.37 15.47
CA PRO A 100 -4.28 -30.45 15.99
C PRO A 100 -3.92 -31.91 16.23
N PRO A 101 -2.67 -32.32 15.94
CA PRO A 101 -2.26 -33.70 16.15
C PRO A 101 -2.51 -34.08 17.62
N PRO A 102 -3.01 -35.31 17.89
CA PRO A 102 -3.29 -35.74 19.25
C PRO A 102 -1.99 -35.73 20.07
N LYS A 103 -1.99 -34.96 21.17
CA LYS A 103 -0.84 -34.89 22.06
C LYS A 103 -0.67 -36.21 22.81
N SER A 104 0.57 -36.66 22.95
CA SER A 104 0.88 -37.82 23.78
C SER A 104 0.65 -37.51 25.26
N GLU A 105 0.37 -38.55 26.05
CA GLU A 105 0.15 -38.42 27.51
C GLU A 105 1.31 -37.72 28.22
N LYS A 106 2.56 -37.96 27.77
CA LYS A 106 3.76 -37.29 28.31
C LYS A 106 3.76 -35.79 28.06
N GLN A 107 3.38 -35.35 26.85
CA GLN A 107 3.29 -33.94 26.49
C GLN A 107 2.19 -33.23 27.30
N LEU A 108 1.05 -33.89 27.50
CA LEU A 108 -0.03 -33.36 28.34
C LEU A 108 0.43 -33.16 29.80
N ILE A 109 1.19 -34.11 30.36
CA ILE A 109 1.72 -34.01 31.72
C ILE A 109 2.75 -32.88 31.83
N GLU A 110 3.60 -32.67 30.82
CA GLU A 110 4.61 -31.62 30.82
C GLU A 110 3.98 -30.22 30.71
N GLU A 111 2.98 -30.05 29.84
CA GLU A 111 2.19 -28.82 29.75
C GLU A 111 1.46 -28.53 31.07
N TRP A 112 0.91 -29.57 31.71
CA TRP A 112 0.25 -29.44 33.00
C TRP A 112 1.20 -28.98 34.11
N ARG A 113 2.45 -29.45 34.11
CA ARG A 113 3.48 -29.01 35.07
C ARG A 113 3.98 -27.59 34.82
N ARG A 114 3.96 -27.14 33.56
CA ARG A 114 4.39 -25.80 33.14
C ARG A 114 3.28 -24.74 33.32
N ALA A 115 2.02 -25.16 33.37
CA ALA A 115 0.89 -24.27 33.59
C ALA A 115 0.95 -23.63 35.00
N GLY A 116 0.88 -22.29 35.06
CA GLY A 116 0.90 -21.54 36.32
C GLY A 116 -0.29 -21.87 37.25
N PRO A 117 -0.29 -21.34 38.49
CA PRO A 117 -1.29 -21.67 39.51
C PRO A 117 -2.69 -21.24 39.07
N ARG A 118 -3.51 -22.18 38.60
CA ARG A 118 -4.95 -21.99 38.33
C ARG A 118 -5.79 -22.54 39.50
N PRO A 119 -6.97 -21.96 39.78
CA PRO A 119 -7.92 -22.54 40.71
C PRO A 119 -8.35 -23.93 40.20
N ARG A 120 -8.12 -24.99 40.98
CA ARG A 120 -8.58 -26.37 40.68
C ARG A 120 -10.05 -26.50 41.08
N PRO A 121 -10.92 -27.11 40.24
CA PRO A 121 -10.80 -28.53 39.90
C PRO A 121 -10.87 -28.86 38.41
N LEU A 122 -10.90 -27.88 37.51
CA LEU A 122 -11.12 -28.17 36.09
C LEU A 122 -9.80 -28.48 35.35
N PRO A 123 -9.77 -29.52 34.49
CA PRO A 123 -8.67 -29.71 33.56
C PRO A 123 -8.54 -28.47 32.66
N PRO A 124 -7.34 -28.19 32.11
CA PRO A 124 -7.20 -27.12 31.14
C PRO A 124 -8.24 -27.34 30.02
N PRO A 125 -8.95 -26.28 29.59
CA PRO A 125 -9.85 -26.43 28.44
C PRO A 125 -9.03 -26.98 27.26
N PRO A 126 -9.60 -27.89 26.46
CA PRO A 126 -8.94 -28.36 25.26
C PRO A 126 -8.52 -27.15 24.42
N ALA A 127 -7.37 -27.25 23.75
CA ALA A 127 -6.95 -26.22 22.81
C ALA A 127 -8.11 -25.99 21.84
N ARG A 128 -8.61 -24.74 21.78
CA ARG A 128 -9.63 -24.41 20.80
C ARG A 128 -9.03 -24.65 19.41
N PRO A 129 -9.81 -25.16 18.44
CA PRO A 129 -9.37 -25.11 17.06
C PRO A 129 -9.10 -23.65 16.71
N PHE A 130 -7.95 -23.38 16.08
CA PHE A 130 -7.71 -22.09 15.46
C PHE A 130 -8.72 -21.93 14.34
N TYR A 131 -9.48 -20.84 14.37
CA TYR A 131 -10.41 -20.54 13.28
C TYR A 131 -9.61 -20.20 12.01
N ALA A 132 -10.20 -20.43 10.83
CA ALA A 132 -9.55 -20.13 9.55
C ALA A 132 -9.00 -18.69 9.51
N HIS A 133 -9.79 -17.71 9.96
CA HIS A 133 -9.38 -16.30 10.05
C HIS A 133 -8.22 -16.00 11.03
N GLU A 134 -7.88 -16.92 11.94
CA GLU A 134 -6.73 -16.80 12.84
C GLU A 134 -5.45 -17.41 12.23
N LYS A 135 -5.62 -18.30 11.25
CA LYS A 135 -4.56 -18.84 10.40
C LYS A 135 -4.33 -17.98 9.15
N GLU A 136 -5.36 -17.27 8.72
CA GLU A 136 -5.28 -16.32 7.62
C GLU A 136 -4.29 -15.20 7.96
N GLY A 137 -3.49 -14.86 6.95
CA GLY A 137 -2.45 -13.84 7.05
C GLY A 137 -1.03 -14.39 7.18
N TRP A 138 -0.07 -13.47 7.06
CA TRP A 138 1.36 -13.80 6.96
C TRP A 138 1.97 -14.43 8.24
N TYR A 139 1.24 -14.39 9.36
CA TYR A 139 1.68 -14.82 10.69
C TYR A 139 1.00 -16.10 11.21
N GLY A 140 0.09 -16.73 10.46
CA GLY A 140 -0.69 -17.88 10.93
C GLY A 140 0.14 -19.05 11.48
N TRP A 141 1.34 -19.27 10.93
CA TRP A 141 2.25 -20.34 11.34
C TRP A 141 2.94 -20.08 12.69
N ILE A 142 2.98 -18.84 13.19
CA ILE A 142 3.64 -18.48 14.46
C ILE A 142 2.96 -19.16 15.66
N GLY A 143 1.67 -19.48 15.53
CA GLY A 143 0.92 -20.21 16.55
C GLY A 143 1.01 -21.74 16.44
N GLU A 144 1.52 -22.28 15.33
CA GLU A 144 1.53 -23.72 15.06
C GLU A 144 2.91 -24.35 15.22
N ASN A 145 3.95 -23.68 14.71
CA ASN A 145 5.30 -24.22 14.67
C ASN A 145 6.31 -23.24 15.28
N ASP A 146 7.20 -23.76 16.14
CA ASP A 146 8.34 -23.01 16.68
C ASP A 146 9.38 -22.65 15.60
N THR A 147 9.32 -23.33 14.45
CA THR A 147 10.21 -23.11 13.32
C THR A 147 9.46 -22.53 12.13
N GLU A 148 10.08 -21.55 11.47
CA GLU A 148 9.54 -20.93 10.27
C GLU A 148 9.42 -21.97 9.14
N PRO A 149 8.21 -22.25 8.64
CA PRO A 149 7.99 -23.22 7.58
C PRO A 149 8.55 -22.70 6.24
N ASP A 150 8.87 -23.64 5.35
CA ASP A 150 9.28 -23.30 3.99
C ASP A 150 8.08 -22.79 3.18
N ALA A 151 8.31 -21.93 2.18
CA ALA A 151 7.24 -21.33 1.40
C ALA A 151 6.50 -22.41 0.59
N SER A 152 5.17 -22.48 0.74
CA SER A 152 4.33 -23.39 -0.03
C SER A 152 3.97 -22.81 -1.41
N LEU A 153 3.53 -23.65 -2.35
CA LEU A 153 3.01 -23.20 -3.65
C LEU A 153 1.84 -22.21 -3.49
N ILE A 154 1.01 -22.42 -2.47
CA ILE A 154 -0.10 -21.53 -2.12
C ILE A 154 0.39 -20.15 -1.69
N GLU A 155 1.52 -20.07 -1.00
CA GLU A 155 2.11 -18.81 -0.57
C GLU A 155 2.65 -18.02 -1.77
N PHE A 156 3.26 -18.68 -2.75
CA PHE A 156 3.69 -18.02 -4.00
C PHE A 156 2.50 -17.53 -4.82
N ARG A 157 1.45 -18.34 -4.94
CA ARG A 157 0.18 -17.95 -5.60
C ARG A 157 -0.45 -16.73 -4.92
N ARG A 158 -0.52 -16.74 -3.58
CA ARG A 158 -1.01 -15.60 -2.79
C ARG A 158 -0.16 -14.34 -3.02
N GLN A 159 1.17 -14.47 -3.05
CA GLN A 159 2.07 -13.35 -3.34
C GLN A 159 1.86 -12.77 -4.74
N ALA A 160 1.61 -13.60 -5.75
CA ALA A 160 1.30 -13.12 -7.10
C ALA A 160 0.00 -12.29 -7.12
N HIS A 161 -1.04 -12.74 -6.43
CA HIS A 161 -2.29 -11.96 -6.31
C HIS A 161 -2.10 -10.68 -5.52
N GLN A 162 -1.26 -10.69 -4.49
CA GLN A 162 -0.96 -9.49 -3.73
C GLN A 162 -0.40 -8.38 -4.61
N LEU A 163 0.48 -8.69 -5.57
CA LEU A 163 1.00 -7.68 -6.50
C LEU A 163 -0.10 -7.09 -7.40
N LEU A 164 -1.04 -7.91 -7.88
CA LEU A 164 -2.19 -7.43 -8.65
C LEU A 164 -3.08 -6.52 -7.80
N TRP A 165 -3.32 -6.91 -6.56
CA TRP A 165 -4.12 -6.11 -5.63
C TRP A 165 -3.43 -4.81 -5.23
N ASP A 166 -2.11 -4.83 -5.01
CA ASP A 166 -1.33 -3.64 -4.71
C ASP A 166 -1.35 -2.68 -5.90
N ALA A 167 -1.40 -3.18 -7.13
CA ALA A 167 -1.59 -2.37 -8.33
C ALA A 167 -2.97 -1.69 -8.35
N LEU A 168 -4.06 -2.41 -8.06
CA LEU A 168 -5.40 -1.82 -7.93
C LEU A 168 -5.42 -0.73 -6.86
N ASP A 169 -4.91 -1.05 -5.67
CA ASP A 169 -4.84 -0.12 -4.55
C ASP A 169 -4.04 1.14 -4.96
N TYR A 170 -2.96 0.97 -5.73
CA TYR A 170 -2.12 2.07 -6.21
C TYR A 170 -2.88 2.99 -7.14
N PHE A 171 -3.62 2.44 -8.12
CA PHE A 171 -4.45 3.23 -9.03
C PHE A 171 -5.51 4.04 -8.27
N VAL A 172 -6.25 3.40 -7.36
CA VAL A 172 -7.26 4.09 -6.56
C VAL A 172 -6.63 5.18 -5.69
N SER A 173 -5.47 4.91 -5.10
CA SER A 173 -4.74 5.89 -4.27
C SER A 173 -4.25 7.10 -5.07
N VAL A 174 -3.86 6.92 -6.33
CA VAL A 174 -3.44 8.01 -7.22
C VAL A 174 -4.63 8.86 -7.67
N GLU A 175 -5.77 8.24 -7.97
CA GLU A 175 -6.99 8.93 -8.45
C GLU A 175 -7.87 9.51 -7.32
N ALA A 176 -7.64 9.13 -6.06
CA ALA A 176 -8.44 9.60 -4.93
C ALA A 176 -8.42 11.13 -4.77
N ASP A 177 -9.53 11.72 -4.33
CA ASP A 177 -9.63 13.17 -4.04
C ASP A 177 -8.59 13.63 -3.00
N ALA A 178 -8.37 12.78 -1.98
CA ALA A 178 -7.38 12.98 -0.94
C ALA A 178 -6.63 11.67 -0.64
N PHE A 179 -5.31 11.76 -0.47
CA PHE A 179 -4.47 10.64 -0.06
C PHE A 179 -3.85 10.86 1.32
N PHE A 180 -3.97 9.87 2.19
CA PHE A 180 -3.41 9.88 3.53
C PHE A 180 -2.50 8.65 3.74
N PRO A 181 -1.17 8.83 3.91
CA PRO A 181 -0.26 7.71 4.09
C PRO A 181 -0.26 7.22 5.56
N GLY A 182 -0.56 5.95 5.79
CA GLY A 182 -0.43 5.34 7.13
C GLY A 182 1.02 5.15 7.57
N PHE A 183 1.94 5.02 6.61
CA PHE A 183 3.38 4.90 6.81
C PHE A 183 4.09 5.34 5.54
N HIS A 184 5.16 6.13 5.69
CA HIS A 184 6.03 6.52 4.59
C HIS A 184 7.43 6.80 5.15
N ASN A 185 8.47 6.62 4.34
CA ASN A 185 9.87 6.74 4.72
C ASN A 185 10.22 5.83 5.92
N ASP A 186 10.36 4.55 5.63
CA ASP A 186 10.75 3.51 6.59
C ASP A 186 12.21 3.58 7.04
N GLY A 187 12.99 4.52 6.49
CA GLY A 187 14.42 4.68 6.75
C GLY A 187 15.30 3.68 6.00
N SER A 188 14.74 2.85 5.12
CA SER A 188 15.50 1.88 4.31
C SER A 188 16.29 2.54 3.17
N GLY A 189 15.94 3.78 2.82
CA GLY A 189 16.47 4.44 1.62
C GLY A 189 15.87 3.91 0.31
N TRP A 190 14.77 3.16 0.36
CA TRP A 190 13.97 2.83 -0.81
C TRP A 190 12.58 3.44 -0.69
N PRO A 191 11.97 3.87 -1.81
CA PRO A 191 10.62 4.39 -1.77
C PRO A 191 9.65 3.26 -1.43
N ASP A 192 8.91 3.44 -0.34
CA ASP A 192 7.78 2.56 -0.03
C ASP A 192 6.55 2.89 -0.89
N TYR A 193 5.53 2.04 -0.80
CA TYR A 193 4.26 2.18 -1.51
C TYR A 193 3.67 3.60 -1.42
N SER A 194 3.54 4.13 -0.20
CA SER A 194 2.99 5.46 0.02
C SER A 194 3.85 6.56 -0.60
N SER A 195 5.17 6.42 -0.53
CA SER A 195 6.13 7.36 -1.12
C SER A 195 5.99 7.42 -2.64
N LEU A 196 5.79 6.27 -3.29
CA LEU A 196 5.54 6.19 -4.73
C LEU A 196 4.20 6.83 -5.12
N VAL A 197 3.12 6.60 -4.35
CA VAL A 197 1.83 7.24 -4.60
C VAL A 197 1.95 8.76 -4.44
N MET A 198 2.60 9.23 -3.37
CA MET A 198 2.78 10.66 -3.11
C MET A 198 3.58 11.35 -4.22
N GLY A 199 4.62 10.69 -4.74
CA GLY A 199 5.42 11.21 -5.85
C GLY A 199 4.63 11.25 -7.15
N HIS A 200 3.87 10.19 -7.46
CA HIS A 200 3.03 10.13 -8.65
C HIS A 200 1.91 11.17 -8.64
N ARG A 201 1.21 11.33 -7.50
CA ARG A 201 0.22 12.40 -7.31
C ARG A 201 0.86 13.79 -7.46
N LEU A 202 2.06 13.99 -6.93
CA LEU A 202 2.77 15.26 -7.12
C LEU A 202 3.09 15.55 -8.61
N TYR A 203 3.33 14.51 -9.41
CA TYR A 203 3.60 14.64 -10.84
C TYR A 203 2.33 14.89 -11.68
N GLN A 204 1.29 14.09 -11.48
CA GLN A 204 0.07 14.15 -12.30
C GLN A 204 -0.96 15.16 -11.79
N THR A 205 -1.16 15.20 -10.48
CA THR A 205 -2.22 15.95 -9.80
C THR A 205 -1.66 16.76 -8.62
N PRO A 206 -0.74 17.72 -8.86
CA PRO A 206 -0.10 18.49 -7.79
C PRO A 206 -1.06 19.32 -6.95
N SER A 207 -2.25 19.64 -7.48
CA SER A 207 -3.35 20.32 -6.77
C SER A 207 -4.17 19.38 -5.89
N GLY A 208 -4.05 18.06 -6.07
CA GLY A 208 -4.76 17.05 -5.29
C GLY A 208 -4.27 17.00 -3.85
N ILE A 209 -5.19 16.78 -2.91
CA ILE A 209 -4.85 16.75 -1.49
C ILE A 209 -4.01 15.51 -1.20
N THR A 210 -2.80 15.70 -0.69
CA THR A 210 -1.89 14.61 -0.33
C THR A 210 -1.22 14.97 0.99
N TYR A 211 -1.65 14.32 2.07
CA TYR A 211 -1.10 14.56 3.40
C TYR A 211 0.30 13.97 3.52
N ARG A 212 1.22 14.70 4.19
CA ARG A 212 2.59 14.25 4.48
C ARG A 212 2.89 14.32 5.98
N PRO A 213 2.12 13.60 6.80
CA PRO A 213 2.12 13.76 8.25
C PRO A 213 3.47 13.41 8.89
N ASP A 214 4.08 14.33 9.63
CA ASP A 214 5.21 13.98 10.50
C ASP A 214 4.73 13.08 11.65
N ARG A 215 5.20 11.84 11.65
CA ARG A 215 4.81 10.80 12.61
C ARG A 215 5.35 11.08 14.02
N LYS A 216 6.44 11.83 14.18
CA LYS A 216 6.96 12.25 15.50
C LYS A 216 6.02 13.25 16.16
N ILE A 217 5.57 14.24 15.38
CA ILE A 217 4.62 15.26 15.83
C ILE A 217 3.30 14.59 16.22
N ILE A 218 2.81 13.66 15.39
CA ILE A 218 1.58 12.92 15.68
C ILE A 218 1.72 12.05 16.93
N ALA A 219 2.85 11.37 17.11
CA ALA A 219 3.08 10.57 18.31
C ALA A 219 2.98 11.43 19.59
N ALA A 220 3.61 12.61 19.60
CA ALA A 220 3.50 13.56 20.71
C ALA A 220 2.05 14.04 20.93
N LEU A 221 1.33 14.38 19.85
CA LEU A 221 -0.08 14.78 19.95
C LEU A 221 -0.95 13.70 20.61
N PHE A 222 -0.71 12.42 20.33
CA PHE A 222 -1.50 11.32 20.92
C PHE A 222 -1.04 10.92 22.33
N GLU A 223 0.18 11.25 22.72
CA GLU A 223 0.65 11.09 24.10
C GLU A 223 -0.14 12.00 25.05
N ASP A 224 -0.38 13.26 24.64
CA ASP A 224 -1.11 14.27 25.42
C ASP A 224 -2.59 13.92 25.67
N VAL A 225 -3.21 13.13 24.78
CA VAL A 225 -4.65 12.80 24.84
C VAL A 225 -4.93 11.33 25.09
N ASN A 226 -3.95 10.59 25.62
CA ASN A 226 -4.04 9.15 25.76
C ASN A 226 -5.26 8.70 26.57
N ASP A 227 -5.66 9.47 27.59
CA ASP A 227 -6.81 9.16 28.46
C ASP A 227 -8.18 9.52 27.84
N HIS A 228 -8.22 10.40 26.83
CA HIS A 228 -9.48 10.96 26.27
C HIS A 228 -9.48 11.03 24.74
N ARG A 229 -8.92 10.01 24.07
CA ARG A 229 -8.70 9.99 22.60
C ARG A 229 -9.93 10.31 21.74
N TYR A 230 -11.10 9.82 22.14
CA TYR A 230 -12.35 9.98 21.38
C TYR A 230 -13.08 11.29 21.63
N HIS A 231 -12.67 12.04 22.65
CA HIS A 231 -13.21 13.36 22.97
C HIS A 231 -12.05 14.32 23.24
N PRO A 232 -11.20 14.57 22.22
CA PRO A 232 -9.99 15.34 22.42
C PRO A 232 -10.36 16.81 22.73
N PRO A 233 -9.53 17.50 23.52
CA PRO A 233 -9.73 18.90 23.82
C PRO A 233 -9.56 19.75 22.55
N ARG A 234 -10.23 20.90 22.50
CA ARG A 234 -10.27 21.77 21.30
C ARG A 234 -8.87 22.20 20.82
N ASN A 235 -7.93 22.40 21.75
CA ASN A 235 -6.54 22.73 21.43
C ASN A 235 -5.87 21.61 20.60
N TRP A 236 -6.09 20.35 20.96
CA TRP A 236 -5.59 19.20 20.22
C TRP A 236 -6.16 19.16 18.81
N THR A 237 -7.48 19.36 18.66
CA THR A 237 -8.12 19.37 17.34
C THR A 237 -7.55 20.46 16.43
N ILE A 238 -7.29 21.65 16.99
CA ILE A 238 -6.66 22.76 16.26
C ILE A 238 -5.22 22.38 15.86
N ALA A 239 -4.43 21.84 16.78
CA ALA A 239 -3.04 21.46 16.52
C ALA A 239 -2.92 20.35 15.46
N ALA A 240 -3.76 19.30 15.56
CA ALA A 240 -3.82 18.22 14.59
C ALA A 240 -4.21 18.73 13.20
N ARG A 241 -5.24 19.58 13.12
CA ARG A 241 -5.67 20.22 11.86
C ARG A 241 -4.59 21.10 11.26
N GLU A 242 -3.94 21.93 12.07
CA GLU A 242 -2.87 22.83 11.63
C GLU A 242 -1.69 22.04 11.07
N HIS A 243 -1.26 20.98 11.77
CA HIS A 243 -0.21 20.08 11.30
C HIS A 243 -0.55 19.45 9.96
N LEU A 244 -1.76 18.88 9.83
CA LEU A 244 -2.17 18.22 8.59
C LEU A 244 -2.32 19.21 7.42
N ASN A 245 -2.86 20.40 7.66
CA ASN A 245 -2.94 21.44 6.65
C ASN A 245 -1.55 21.90 6.18
N ARG A 246 -0.59 22.09 7.09
CA ARG A 246 0.80 22.37 6.71
C ARG A 246 1.40 21.23 5.89
N SER A 247 1.13 19.98 6.29
CA SER A 247 1.63 18.79 5.63
C SER A 247 1.09 18.57 4.21
N ALA A 248 -0.13 19.04 3.93
CA ALA A 248 -0.74 18.96 2.60
C ALA A 248 -0.29 20.09 1.67
N ASN A 249 0.22 21.19 2.23
CA ASN A 249 0.63 22.38 1.51
C ASN A 249 2.12 22.37 1.16
N VAL A 250 2.61 23.50 0.62
CA VAL A 250 4.01 23.73 0.19
C VAL A 250 5.02 23.31 1.26
N GLU A 251 4.76 23.59 2.54
CA GLU A 251 5.66 23.20 3.64
C GLU A 251 5.87 21.68 3.70
N GLY A 252 4.81 20.89 3.59
CA GLY A 252 4.88 19.44 3.55
C GLY A 252 5.57 18.90 2.28
N VAL A 253 5.38 19.58 1.14
CA VAL A 253 6.09 19.22 -0.10
C VAL A 253 7.59 19.50 0.03
N VAL A 254 7.98 20.65 0.60
CA VAL A 254 9.38 21.02 0.85
C VAL A 254 10.03 20.08 1.86
N SER A 255 9.35 19.74 2.95
CA SER A 255 9.89 18.82 3.95
C SER A 255 10.09 17.41 3.37
N SER A 256 9.11 16.92 2.61
CA SER A 256 9.23 15.65 1.89
C SER A 256 10.34 15.69 0.85
N ALA A 257 10.47 16.78 0.09
CA ALA A 257 11.53 16.97 -0.89
C ALA A 257 12.92 16.70 -0.28
N MET A 258 13.19 17.26 0.89
CA MET A 258 14.50 17.10 1.56
C MET A 258 14.77 15.65 2.01
N LEU A 259 13.73 14.89 2.32
CA LEU A 259 13.85 13.51 2.79
C LEU A 259 13.90 12.50 1.64
N SER A 260 13.05 12.65 0.63
CA SER A 260 12.87 11.66 -0.43
C SER A 260 13.65 11.96 -1.71
N ARG A 261 13.99 13.22 -2.03
CA ARG A 261 14.75 13.56 -3.25
C ARG A 261 16.11 12.85 -3.33
N PRO A 262 16.95 12.83 -2.27
CA PRO A 262 18.26 12.16 -2.35
C PRO A 262 18.18 10.65 -2.56
N VAL A 263 16.98 10.08 -2.42
CA VAL A 263 16.74 8.66 -2.27
C VAL A 263 16.02 8.09 -3.49
N SER A 264 15.00 8.80 -4.00
CA SER A 264 14.24 8.35 -5.16
C SER A 264 13.54 9.50 -5.89
N PHE A 265 13.83 9.62 -7.19
CA PHE A 265 13.08 10.50 -8.10
C PHE A 265 11.59 10.15 -8.15
N LEU A 266 11.23 8.86 -8.10
CA LEU A 266 9.82 8.43 -8.19
C LEU A 266 8.99 8.87 -6.99
N ALA A 267 9.59 8.92 -5.79
CA ALA A 267 8.92 9.42 -4.60
C ALA A 267 8.79 10.95 -4.57
N HIS A 268 9.59 11.66 -5.37
CA HIS A 268 9.56 13.11 -5.44
C HIS A 268 10.07 13.62 -6.80
N PRO A 269 9.21 13.63 -7.84
CA PRO A 269 9.63 13.82 -9.23
C PRO A 269 9.90 15.29 -9.62
N LEU A 270 10.30 16.14 -8.67
CA LEU A 270 10.77 17.48 -9.02
C LEU A 270 12.09 17.38 -9.78
N PRO A 271 12.23 18.05 -10.93
CA PRO A 271 13.36 17.85 -11.81
C PRO A 271 14.67 18.35 -11.17
N GLU A 272 15.62 17.44 -10.93
CA GLU A 272 16.98 17.78 -10.45
C GLU A 272 17.84 18.47 -11.52
N CYS A 273 17.48 18.30 -12.80
CA CYS A 273 18.22 18.82 -13.95
C CYS A 273 17.56 20.05 -14.56
N SER A 274 16.56 20.65 -13.89
CA SER A 274 16.10 21.97 -14.31
C SER A 274 17.14 22.97 -13.87
N CYS A 275 17.71 23.63 -14.85
CA CYS A 275 18.59 24.76 -14.67
C CYS A 275 17.95 25.89 -15.45
N SER A 276 18.00 27.11 -14.93
CA SER A 276 17.41 28.23 -15.65
C SER A 276 18.27 28.51 -16.88
N THR A 277 17.68 28.48 -18.07
CA THR A 277 18.32 29.13 -19.22
C THR A 277 17.96 30.61 -19.17
N SER A 278 18.88 31.48 -19.59
CA SER A 278 18.71 32.94 -19.64
C SER A 278 17.50 33.44 -20.46
N LYS A 279 16.72 32.55 -21.08
CA LYS A 279 15.51 32.84 -21.86
C LYS A 279 14.23 32.17 -21.32
N SER A 280 14.29 31.40 -20.22
CA SER A 280 13.08 30.82 -19.64
C SER A 280 12.19 31.91 -19.04
N PRO A 281 10.85 31.85 -19.20
CA PRO A 281 9.96 32.76 -18.50
C PRO A 281 10.22 32.63 -17.00
N ALA A 282 10.40 33.76 -16.31
CA ALA A 282 10.67 33.77 -14.88
C ALA A 282 9.51 33.11 -14.13
N VAL A 283 9.68 31.86 -13.73
CA VAL A 283 8.75 31.20 -12.82
C VAL A 283 9.04 31.76 -11.43
N GLU A 284 7.99 32.21 -10.74
CA GLU A 284 8.13 32.71 -9.38
C GLU A 284 8.69 31.59 -8.47
N PRO A 285 9.76 31.88 -7.71
CA PRO A 285 10.35 30.88 -6.84
C PRO A 285 9.38 30.50 -5.72
N VAL A 286 9.08 29.22 -5.61
CA VAL A 286 8.21 28.70 -4.56
C VAL A 286 9.05 28.45 -3.32
N LYS A 287 8.70 29.13 -2.21
CA LYS A 287 9.40 29.04 -0.93
C LYS A 287 8.48 28.57 0.17
N ASP A 288 9.04 27.86 1.15
CA ASP A 288 8.37 27.66 2.43
C ASP A 288 8.39 28.95 3.28
N SER A 289 7.68 28.92 4.40
CA SER A 289 7.63 30.01 5.39
C SER A 289 9.01 30.34 6.01
N ASN A 290 9.99 29.45 5.89
CA ASN A 290 11.37 29.60 6.37
C ASN A 290 12.33 30.06 5.25
N GLY A 291 11.84 30.37 4.05
CA GLY A 291 12.63 30.84 2.92
C GLY A 291 13.38 29.77 2.13
N ARG A 292 13.12 28.48 2.37
CA ARG A 292 13.70 27.36 1.63
C ARG A 292 13.00 27.20 0.30
N PHE A 293 13.78 27.04 -0.77
CA PHE A 293 13.25 26.92 -2.13
C PHE A 293 12.78 25.48 -2.40
N LEU A 294 11.56 25.35 -2.91
CA LEU A 294 11.06 24.14 -3.55
C LEU A 294 11.48 24.09 -5.02
N PHE A 295 11.34 25.25 -5.70
CA PHE A 295 11.58 25.44 -7.12
C PHE A 295 12.02 26.89 -7.38
N GLY A 296 12.82 27.13 -8.44
CA GLY A 296 13.28 28.48 -8.82
C GLY A 296 14.52 28.99 -8.06
N GLY A 297 15.26 28.10 -7.41
CA GLY A 297 16.61 28.35 -6.85
C GLY A 297 17.71 27.59 -7.60
N GLU A 298 17.41 27.12 -8.81
CA GLU A 298 18.28 26.29 -9.64
C GLU A 298 19.44 27.12 -10.23
N GLU A 299 20.61 26.50 -10.38
CA GLU A 299 21.76 27.14 -11.03
C GLU A 299 21.50 27.38 -12.53
N GLU A 300 22.22 28.33 -13.11
CA GLU A 300 22.14 28.58 -14.56
C GLU A 300 22.71 27.39 -15.33
N CYS A 301 22.00 26.93 -16.37
CA CYS A 301 22.47 25.81 -17.18
C CYS A 301 23.85 26.12 -17.77
N ALA A 302 24.75 25.14 -17.78
CA ALA A 302 26.00 25.25 -18.53
C ALA A 302 25.70 25.64 -19.99
N GLY A 303 26.41 26.63 -20.53
CA GLY A 303 26.06 27.30 -21.79
C GLY A 303 25.99 26.41 -23.05
N TRP A 304 26.48 25.18 -22.99
CA TRP A 304 26.33 24.18 -24.07
C TRP A 304 24.90 23.60 -24.14
N MET A 305 24.17 23.53 -23.02
CA MET A 305 22.78 23.06 -22.98
C MET A 305 21.83 24.06 -23.64
N ALA A 306 22.12 25.37 -23.57
CA ALA A 306 21.34 26.40 -24.26
C ALA A 306 21.51 26.38 -25.79
N ARG A 307 22.54 25.69 -26.32
CA ARG A 307 22.83 25.60 -27.76
C ARG A 307 22.22 24.37 -28.44
N SER A 308 21.91 23.32 -27.68
CA SER A 308 21.33 22.06 -28.21
C SER A 308 19.90 22.18 -28.79
N PRO A 309 18.98 23.04 -28.27
CA PRO A 309 17.63 23.16 -28.86
C PRO A 309 17.65 23.67 -30.30
N ALA A 310 18.68 24.43 -30.69
CA ALA A 310 18.83 24.97 -32.03
C ALA A 310 19.22 23.90 -33.08
N MET A 311 19.84 22.78 -32.67
CA MET A 311 20.19 21.69 -33.59
C MET A 311 19.02 20.74 -33.86
N ALA A 312 18.10 20.56 -32.90
CA ALA A 312 16.91 19.73 -33.09
C ALA A 312 15.86 20.39 -33.98
N SER A 313 15.75 21.72 -33.95
CA SER A 313 14.83 22.47 -34.83
C SER A 313 15.29 22.56 -36.29
N ALA A 314 16.56 22.25 -36.59
CA ALA A 314 17.13 22.38 -37.94
C ALA A 314 17.00 21.12 -38.82
N ARG A 315 16.41 20.03 -38.30
CA ARG A 315 16.21 18.76 -39.04
C ARG A 315 14.77 18.50 -39.52
N ASN A 316 13.86 19.47 -39.37
CA ASN A 316 12.47 19.35 -39.86
C ASN A 316 12.22 20.17 -41.14
N ASN A 317 13.12 20.09 -42.12
CA ASN A 317 12.77 20.39 -43.50
C ASN A 317 12.76 19.07 -44.26
N GLU A 318 11.55 18.59 -44.57
CA GLU A 318 11.31 17.45 -45.46
C GLU A 318 12.05 17.61 -46.79
N PRO A 319 12.45 16.49 -47.39
CA PRO A 319 12.18 16.30 -48.80
C PRO A 319 11.34 15.05 -49.06
N GLN A 320 10.46 15.24 -50.04
CA GLN A 320 9.45 14.39 -50.67
C GLN A 320 9.75 12.88 -50.77
N ILE A 321 8.65 12.12 -50.69
CA ILE A 321 8.47 10.72 -51.07
C ILE A 321 8.53 10.59 -52.60
N GLU A 322 9.27 9.61 -53.12
CA GLU A 322 8.81 8.63 -54.13
C GLU A 322 9.88 7.52 -54.36
N ASP A 323 9.47 6.31 -53.95
CA ASP A 323 9.65 4.95 -54.48
C ASP A 323 10.98 4.45 -55.08
N TYR A 324 11.47 3.30 -54.59
CA TYR A 324 11.70 2.06 -55.36
C TYR A 324 12.12 0.90 -54.43
N GLU A 325 11.54 -0.28 -54.67
CA GLU A 325 11.83 -1.59 -54.06
C GLU A 325 13.33 -1.97 -54.13
N ASP A 326 13.84 -2.76 -53.17
CA ASP A 326 14.31 -4.14 -53.46
C ASP A 326 14.84 -4.90 -52.21
N ASN A 327 14.38 -6.15 -52.07
CA ASN A 327 15.06 -7.34 -51.52
C ASN A 327 15.65 -7.36 -50.08
N LEU A 328 14.92 -8.02 -49.17
CA LEU A 328 15.48 -8.76 -48.03
C LEU A 328 15.41 -10.27 -48.34
N PRO A 329 16.47 -11.06 -48.11
CA PRO A 329 16.50 -12.47 -48.50
C PRO A 329 15.77 -13.37 -47.49
N GLU A 330 15.03 -14.34 -48.02
CA GLU A 330 14.53 -15.54 -47.34
C GLU A 330 15.68 -16.47 -46.91
N GLU A 331 15.53 -17.12 -45.76
CA GLU A 331 15.67 -18.57 -45.48
C GLU A 331 15.39 -18.76 -43.97
N GLY A 332 14.57 -19.67 -43.44
CA GLY A 332 13.70 -20.71 -43.98
C GLY A 332 13.06 -21.49 -42.81
N SER A 333 11.78 -21.89 -43.00
CA SER A 333 10.97 -23.03 -42.46
C SER A 333 11.18 -23.54 -41.00
N SER A 334 10.19 -24.05 -40.25
CA SER A 334 8.91 -24.68 -40.57
C SER A 334 8.09 -24.87 -39.28
N SER A 335 6.76 -24.85 -39.36
CA SER A 335 5.87 -25.97 -39.00
C SER A 335 4.41 -25.51 -38.93
N ASP A 336 3.56 -26.32 -39.55
CA ASP A 336 2.16 -26.08 -39.86
C ASP A 336 1.25 -25.96 -38.63
N MET A 337 0.26 -25.07 -38.71
CA MET A 337 -1.05 -25.34 -38.11
C MET A 337 -2.17 -25.05 -39.12
N GLN A 338 -2.92 -26.11 -39.36
CA GLN A 338 -4.05 -26.23 -40.25
C GLN A 338 -5.29 -25.69 -39.53
N GLU A 339 -5.91 -24.70 -40.15
CA GLU A 339 -7.19 -24.11 -39.74
C GLU A 339 -8.33 -25.07 -40.12
N SER A 340 -9.27 -25.29 -39.21
CA SER A 340 -10.56 -25.86 -39.56
C SER A 340 -11.68 -25.10 -38.87
N ASP A 341 -12.46 -24.40 -39.69
CA ASP A 341 -13.80 -23.89 -39.44
C ASP A 341 -14.68 -24.87 -38.66
N ARG A 342 -15.55 -24.33 -37.79
CA ARG A 342 -16.94 -24.80 -37.70
C ARG A 342 -17.87 -23.79 -37.03
N SER A 343 -18.91 -23.46 -37.78
CA SER A 343 -20.14 -22.78 -37.39
C SER A 343 -21.09 -23.69 -36.60
N ASP A 344 -22.13 -23.03 -36.07
CA ASP A 344 -23.48 -23.51 -35.74
C ASP A 344 -23.81 -23.93 -34.29
N SER A 345 -24.51 -22.98 -33.64
CA SER A 345 -25.82 -23.12 -32.97
C SER A 345 -26.16 -24.42 -32.23
N ASN A 346 -26.45 -24.31 -30.92
CA ASN A 346 -27.74 -24.76 -30.39
C ASN A 346 -28.06 -24.25 -28.97
N LYS A 347 -29.37 -24.01 -28.76
CA LYS A 347 -30.06 -23.76 -27.49
C LYS A 347 -29.88 -24.90 -26.49
N SER A 348 -29.81 -24.57 -25.21
CA SER A 348 -30.65 -25.20 -24.17
C SER A 348 -30.73 -24.31 -22.93
N SER A 349 -31.97 -23.99 -22.58
CA SER A 349 -32.45 -23.48 -21.31
C SER A 349 -32.38 -24.54 -20.24
N GLU A 350 -31.73 -24.26 -19.11
CA GLU A 350 -32.00 -24.95 -17.84
C GLU A 350 -32.03 -23.90 -16.72
N GLN A 351 -33.19 -23.81 -16.10
CA GLN A 351 -33.47 -23.18 -14.80
C GLN A 351 -33.01 -24.15 -13.72
N ASP A 352 -32.42 -23.64 -12.63
CA ASP A 352 -32.37 -24.27 -11.31
C ASP A 352 -32.15 -23.11 -10.32
N GLU A 353 -33.20 -22.49 -9.80
CA GLU A 353 -33.91 -22.82 -8.56
C GLU A 353 -33.04 -22.78 -7.29
N GLU A 354 -33.21 -21.65 -6.63
CA GLU A 354 -32.90 -21.22 -5.27
C GLU A 354 -33.37 -22.25 -4.22
N MET A 355 -32.46 -22.65 -3.32
CA MET A 355 -32.79 -23.44 -2.12
C MET A 355 -32.38 -22.65 -0.88
N ASP A 356 -33.37 -22.03 -0.23
CA ASP A 356 -33.34 -21.63 1.17
C ASP A 356 -33.44 -22.87 2.07
N LEU A 357 -32.65 -22.89 3.15
CA LEU A 357 -32.66 -23.96 4.17
C LEU A 357 -33.22 -23.40 5.48
N ASP A 358 -34.52 -23.61 5.69
CA ASP A 358 -35.16 -23.69 7.01
C ASP A 358 -36.39 -24.62 6.88
N ASP A 359 -36.16 -25.93 7.02
CA ASP A 359 -37.04 -26.93 7.68
C ASP A 359 -36.43 -28.35 7.62
#